data_AF-Q7V730-F1
#
_entry.id   AF-Q7V730-F1
#
_cell.length_a   1.000
_cell.length_b   1.000
_cell.length_c   1.000
_cell.angle_alpha   90.00
_cell.angle_beta   90.00
_cell.angle_gamma   90.00
#
_symmetry.space_group_name_H-M   'P 1'
#
loop_
_entity.id
_entity.type
_entity.pdbx_description
1 polymer ?
#
loop_
_entity_poly.entity_id
_entity_poly.type
_entity_poly.pdbx_seq_one_letter_code
_entity_poly.pdbx_strand_id
1 'polypeptide(L)'
;MGKKCTKYEKEKRVLQFVQMLSKGAVNSELIQHAASEWGVDERQARNYLHEARQVVIDDVNHDRKIVVAEMVHMMKAVMKEGFRTGQLNSVIGAANTLSRVAKL
;
A
#
# COMPACT_ATOMS: atom_id res chain seq x y z
N MET A 1 -3.66 19.07 -30.94
CA MET A 1 -3.57 17.82 -30.15
C MET A 1 -2.38 17.92 -29.22
N GLY A 2 -2.55 17.71 -27.91
CA GLY A 2 -1.44 17.71 -26.97
C GLY A 2 -0.48 16.54 -27.23
N LYS A 3 0.81 16.74 -26.93
CA LYS A 3 1.84 15.70 -27.09
C LYS A 3 1.49 14.49 -26.23
N LYS A 4 1.37 13.31 -26.84
CA LYS A 4 1.08 12.07 -26.11
C LYS A 4 2.27 11.73 -25.20
N CYS A 5 1.97 11.42 -23.95
CA CYS A 5 2.93 10.87 -22.98
C CYS A 5 3.56 9.59 -23.56
N THR A 6 4.89 9.50 -23.50
CA THR A 6 5.62 8.29 -23.90
C THR A 6 5.39 7.16 -22.89
N LYS A 7 5.63 5.92 -23.32
CA LYS A 7 5.54 4.75 -22.42
C LYS A 7 6.47 4.91 -21.20
N TYR A 8 7.71 5.36 -21.44
CA TYR A 8 8.69 5.59 -20.38
C TYR A 8 8.24 6.67 -19.38
N GLU A 9 7.71 7.80 -19.86
CA GLU A 9 7.19 8.85 -18.98
C GLU A 9 6.01 8.35 -18.14
N LYS A 10 5.13 7.54 -18.73
CA LYS A 10 4.03 6.90 -18.00
C LYS A 10 4.56 6.01 -16.88
N GLU A 11 5.50 5.12 -17.18
CA GLU A 11 6.09 4.20 -16.21
C GLU A 11 6.76 4.97 -15.06
N LYS A 12 7.51 6.03 -15.38
CA LYS A 12 8.11 6.91 -14.37
C LYS A 12 7.07 7.54 -13.43
N ARG A 13 5.93 8.00 -13.97
CA ARG A 13 4.82 8.57 -13.18
C ARG A 13 4.17 7.54 -12.27
N VAL A 14 3.96 6.33 -12.77
CA VAL A 14 3.44 5.20 -11.97
C VAL A 14 4.39 4.86 -10.83
N LEU A 15 5.69 4.75 -11.10
CA LEU A 15 6.70 4.49 -10.05
C LEU A 15 6.78 5.64 -9.02
N GLN A 16 6.61 6.89 -9.44
CA GLN A 16 6.53 8.01 -8.51
C GLN A 16 5.30 7.92 -7.59
N PHE A 17 4.15 7.50 -8.11
CA PHE A 17 2.98 7.19 -7.29
C PHE A 17 3.21 6.02 -6.34
N VAL A 18 3.91 4.96 -6.75
CA VAL A 18 4.31 3.86 -5.85
C VAL A 18 5.12 4.42 -4.67
N GLN A 19 6.14 5.24 -4.94
CA GLN A 19 6.95 5.85 -3.89
C GLN A 19 6.13 6.74 -2.93
N MET A 20 5.16 7.48 -3.45
CA MET A 20 4.27 8.31 -2.63
C MET A 20 3.34 7.44 -1.76
N LEU A 21 2.76 6.38 -2.34
CA LEU A 21 1.92 5.43 -1.61
C LEU A 21 2.70 4.75 -0.47
N SER A 22 3.93 4.31 -0.72
CA SER A 22 4.81 3.71 0.29
C SER A 22 5.14 4.67 1.44
N LYS A 23 5.04 5.98 1.22
CA LYS A 23 5.23 7.03 2.24
C LYS A 23 3.92 7.43 2.95
N GLY A 24 2.80 6.78 2.61
CA GLY A 24 1.50 7.05 3.22
C GLY A 24 0.68 8.17 2.55
N ALA A 25 1.03 8.58 1.33
CA ALA A 25 0.27 9.59 0.61
C ALA A 25 -1.19 9.13 0.36
N VAL A 26 -2.13 10.06 0.53
CA VAL A 26 -3.55 9.81 0.32
C VAL A 26 -3.98 10.14 -1.12
N ASN A 27 -5.09 9.56 -1.59
CA ASN A 27 -5.53 9.67 -2.98
C ASN A 27 -5.66 11.12 -3.48
N SER A 28 -6.14 12.04 -2.63
CA SER A 28 -6.27 13.45 -2.99
C SER A 28 -4.92 14.10 -3.27
N GLU A 29 -3.88 13.77 -2.50
CA GLU A 29 -2.52 14.28 -2.70
C GLU A 29 -1.93 13.76 -4.01
N LEU A 30 -2.11 12.47 -4.30
CA LEU A 30 -1.66 11.85 -5.56
C LEU A 30 -2.33 12.50 -6.77
N ILE A 31 -3.65 12.72 -6.71
CA ILE A 31 -4.41 13.37 -7.79
C ILE A 31 -3.96 14.84 -7.96
N GLN A 32 -3.82 15.57 -6.85
CA GLN A 32 -3.35 16.96 -6.88
C GLN A 32 -1.93 17.06 -7.46
N HIS A 33 -1.03 16.16 -7.06
CA HIS A 33 0.33 16.05 -7.58
C HIS A 33 0.35 15.78 -9.09
N ALA A 34 -0.52 14.89 -9.57
CA ALA A 34 -0.65 14.61 -11.00
C ALA A 34 -1.08 15.86 -11.79
N ALA A 35 -2.05 16.60 -11.25
CA ALA A 35 -2.53 17.83 -11.85
C ALA A 35 -1.44 18.92 -11.86
N SER A 36 -0.75 19.13 -10.73
CA SER A 36 0.25 20.20 -10.60
C SER A 36 1.54 19.92 -11.36
N GLU A 37 2.10 18.72 -11.26
CA GLU A 37 3.41 18.39 -11.83
C GLU A 37 3.33 17.94 -13.28
N TRP A 38 2.22 17.29 -13.66
CA TRP A 38 2.12 16.63 -14.97
C TRP A 38 1.04 17.21 -15.87
N GLY A 39 0.20 18.11 -15.34
CA GLY A 39 -0.92 18.69 -16.08
C GLY A 39 -1.93 17.66 -16.56
N VAL A 40 -2.04 16.51 -15.89
CA VAL A 40 -2.99 15.45 -16.27
C VAL A 40 -4.33 15.65 -15.59
N ASP A 41 -5.40 15.25 -16.28
CA ASP A 41 -6.74 15.26 -15.71
C ASP A 41 -6.92 14.18 -14.63
N GLU A 42 -7.98 14.33 -13.83
CA GLU A 42 -8.28 13.43 -12.72
C GLU A 42 -8.47 11.98 -13.18
N ARG A 43 -9.07 11.76 -14.36
CA ARG A 43 -9.31 10.42 -14.89
C ARG A 43 -7.98 9.72 -15.19
N GLN A 44 -7.07 10.42 -15.83
CA GLN A 44 -5.73 9.92 -16.13
C GLN A 44 -4.91 9.70 -14.87
N ALA A 45 -5.00 10.62 -13.89
CA ALA A 45 -4.38 10.44 -12.57
C ALA A 45 -4.90 9.17 -11.87
N ARG A 46 -6.21 8.92 -11.89
CA ARG A 46 -6.82 7.71 -11.31
C ARG A 46 -6.34 6.43 -12.01
N ASN A 47 -6.12 6.46 -13.32
CA ASN A 47 -5.54 5.32 -14.05
C ASN A 47 -4.11 5.03 -13.58
N TYR A 48 -3.27 6.05 -13.44
CA TYR A 48 -1.91 5.88 -12.91
C TYR A 48 -1.91 5.38 -11.47
N LEU A 49 -2.84 5.87 -10.64
CA LEU A 49 -3.01 5.39 -9.26
C LEU A 49 -3.42 3.91 -9.22
N HIS A 50 -4.30 3.48 -10.11
CA HIS A 50 -4.69 2.07 -10.21
C HIS A 50 -3.49 1.19 -10.57
N GLU A 51 -2.71 1.58 -11.58
CA GLU A 51 -1.50 0.84 -11.99
C GLU A 51 -0.45 0.82 -10.86
N ALA A 52 -0.24 1.94 -10.16
CA ALA A 52 0.69 2.00 -9.04
C ALA A 52 0.29 1.06 -7.89
N ARG A 53 -1.01 0.95 -7.58
CA ARG A 53 -1.51 0.00 -6.59
C ARG A 53 -1.27 -1.44 -7.02
N GLN A 54 -1.40 -1.74 -8.31
CA GLN A 54 -1.12 -3.08 -8.80
C GLN A 54 0.35 -3.46 -8.59
N VAL A 55 1.28 -2.53 -8.86
CA VAL A 55 2.71 -2.74 -8.58
C VAL A 55 2.95 -3.06 -7.10
N VAL A 56 2.36 -2.28 -6.19
CA VAL A 56 2.50 -2.53 -4.74
C VAL A 56 1.94 -3.91 -4.36
N ILE A 57 0.81 -4.31 -4.93
CA ILE A 57 0.21 -5.63 -4.69
C ILE A 57 1.12 -6.74 -5.23
N ASP A 58 1.70 -6.55 -6.41
CA ASP A 58 2.58 -7.52 -7.05
C ASP A 58 3.88 -7.70 -6.25
N ASP A 59 4.46 -6.61 -5.74
CA ASP A 59 5.64 -6.64 -4.85
C ASP A 59 5.32 -7.42 -3.58
N VAL A 60 4.18 -7.15 -2.94
CA VAL A 60 3.73 -7.88 -1.74
C VAL A 60 3.50 -9.36 -2.04
N ASN A 61 2.94 -9.68 -3.21
CA ASN A 61 2.70 -11.06 -3.60
C ASN A 61 4.00 -11.82 -3.90
N HIS A 62 5.01 -11.14 -4.47
CA HIS A 62 6.32 -11.72 -4.74
C HIS A 62 7.00 -12.16 -3.43
N ASP A 63 7.00 -11.28 -2.44
CA ASP A 63 7.64 -11.51 -1.13
C ASP A 63 6.65 -11.95 -0.05
N ARG A 64 5.53 -12.57 -0.44
CA ARG A 64 4.41 -12.88 0.47
C ARG A 64 4.82 -13.60 1.73
N LYS A 65 5.79 -14.52 1.66
CA LYS A 65 6.29 -15.26 2.83
C LYS A 65 6.96 -14.33 3.85
N ILE A 66 7.74 -13.36 3.39
CA ILE A 66 8.43 -12.38 4.24
C ILE A 66 7.39 -11.46 4.87
N VAL A 67 6.46 -10.93 4.07
CA VAL A 67 5.37 -10.07 4.55
C VAL A 67 4.52 -10.77 5.61
N VAL A 68 4.15 -12.04 5.37
CA VAL A 68 3.42 -12.86 6.35
C VAL A 68 4.23 -13.03 7.64
N ALA A 69 5.54 -13.28 7.56
CA ALA A 69 6.39 -13.41 8.74
C ALA A 69 6.46 -12.11 9.56
N GLU A 70 6.56 -10.96 8.90
CA GLU A 70 6.55 -9.64 9.54
C GLU A 70 5.20 -9.36 10.23
N MET A 71 4.09 -9.67 9.56
CA MET A 71 2.75 -9.55 10.13
C MET A 71 2.58 -10.44 11.37
N VAL A 72 3.08 -11.68 11.32
CA VAL A 72 3.08 -12.62 12.46
C VAL A 72 3.86 -12.01 13.63
N HIS A 73 5.02 -11.43 13.37
CA HIS A 73 5.83 -10.79 14.41
C HIS A 73 5.11 -9.60 15.06
N MET A 74 4.51 -8.72 14.24
CA MET A 74 3.74 -7.58 14.72
C MET A 74 2.54 -8.00 15.58
N MET A 75 1.78 -9.01 15.14
CA MET A 75 0.63 -9.52 15.91
C MET A 75 1.06 -10.09 17.26
N LYS A 76 2.18 -10.83 17.33
CA LYS A 76 2.73 -11.32 18.59
C LYS A 76 3.13 -10.18 19.53
N ALA A 77 3.69 -9.09 19.01
CA ALA A 77 4.02 -7.91 19.81
C ALA A 77 2.76 -7.24 20.39
N VAL A 78 1.71 -7.08 19.58
CA VAL A 78 0.41 -6.55 20.03
C VAL A 78 -0.20 -7.46 21.10
N MET A 79 -0.17 -8.78 20.93
CA MET A 79 -0.67 -9.72 21.92
C MET A 79 0.10 -9.62 23.25
N LYS A 80 1.44 -9.57 23.20
CA LYS A 80 2.29 -9.42 24.39
C LYS A 80 1.93 -8.16 25.17
N GLU A 81 1.76 -7.04 24.47
CA GLU A 81 1.41 -5.78 25.09
C GLU A 81 -0.02 -5.80 25.64
N GLY A 82 -0.98 -6.33 24.89
CA GLY A 82 -2.36 -6.47 25.34
C GLY A 82 -2.50 -7.36 26.58
N PHE A 83 -1.71 -8.43 26.69
CA PHE A 83 -1.63 -9.22 27.93
C PHE A 83 -1.09 -8.40 29.10
N ARG A 84 -0.04 -7.58 28.88
CA ARG A 84 0.57 -6.72 29.90
C ARG A 84 -0.40 -5.67 30.43
N THR A 85 -1.25 -5.09 29.57
CA THR A 85 -2.16 -4.00 29.91
C THR A 85 -3.59 -4.46 30.23
N GLY A 86 -3.86 -5.76 30.22
CA GLY A 86 -5.20 -6.32 30.44
C GLY A 86 -6.19 -6.07 29.29
N GLN A 87 -5.72 -5.65 28.12
CA GLN A 87 -6.55 -5.37 26.93
C GLN A 87 -6.86 -6.66 26.16
N LEU A 88 -7.52 -7.61 26.81
CA LEU A 88 -7.72 -8.97 26.29
C LEU A 88 -8.54 -9.02 25.00
N ASN A 89 -9.46 -8.07 24.78
CA ASN A 89 -10.20 -7.97 23.51
C ASN A 89 -9.26 -7.68 22.32
N SER A 90 -8.27 -6.82 22.51
CA SER A 90 -7.25 -6.54 21.49
C SER A 90 -6.36 -7.76 21.24
N VAL A 91 -6.04 -8.53 22.28
CA VAL A 91 -5.30 -9.80 22.16
C VAL A 91 -6.09 -10.81 21.34
N ILE A 92 -7.38 -11.01 21.62
CA ILE A 92 -8.26 -11.91 20.87
C ILE A 92 -8.36 -11.47 19.40
N GLY A 93 -8.50 -10.17 19.15
CA GLY A 93 -8.51 -9.61 17.80
C GLY A 93 -7.22 -9.90 17.03
N ALA A 94 -6.07 -9.72 17.68
CA ALA A 94 -4.77 -10.04 17.09
C ALA A 94 -4.61 -11.56 16.84
N ALA A 95 -5.03 -12.42 17.79
CA ALA A 95 -4.98 -13.87 17.65
C ALA A 95 -5.85 -14.38 16.48
N ASN A 96 -7.07 -13.87 16.35
CA ASN A 96 -7.98 -14.21 15.25
C ASN A 96 -7.43 -13.76 13.89
N THR A 97 -6.74 -12.62 13.85
CA THR A 97 -6.11 -12.13 12.62
C THR A 97 -4.87 -12.95 12.27
N LEU A 98 -4.05 -13.30 13.27
CA LEU A 98 -2.90 -14.19 13.11
C LEU A 98 -3.32 -15.56 12.57
N SER A 99 -4.39 -16.16 13.10
CA SER A 99 -4.92 -17.45 12.63
C SER A 99 -5.36 -17.42 11.15
N ARG A 100 -5.89 -16.29 10.69
CA ARG A 100 -6.27 -16.10 9.27
C ARG A 100 -5.03 -15.94 8.38
N VAL A 101 -4.07 -15.12 8.81
CA VAL A 101 -2.82 -14.88 8.07
C VAL A 101 -1.96 -16.14 7.99
N ALA A 102 -1.90 -16.96 9.05
CA ALA A 102 -1.09 -18.19 9.08
C ALA A 102 -1.67 -19.35 8.23
N LYS A 103 -2.95 -19.26 7.82
CA LYS A 103 -3.60 -20.25 6.94
C LYS A 103 -3.49 -19.89 5.45
N LEU A 104 -2.97 -18.70 5.14
CA LEU A 104 -2.79 -18.14 3.80
C LEU A 104 -1.36 -18.29 3.31
#